data_AF-A0AAX0VX26-F1
#
_entry.id   AF-A0AAX0VX26-F1
#
_cell.length_a   1.000
_cell.length_b   1.000
_cell.length_c   1.000
_cell.angle_alpha   90.00
_cell.angle_beta   90.00
_cell.angle_gamma   90.00
#
_symmetry.space_group_name_H-M   'P 1'
#
loop_
_entity.id
_entity.type
_entity.pdbx_description
1 polymer ?
#
loop_
_entity_poly.entity_id
_entity_poly.type
_entity_poly.pdbx_seq_one_letter_code
_entity_poly.pdbx_strand_id
1 'polypeptide(L)'
;MKFDRFAQWLAKWAGRPLTFAIALLLILAWAVSGPLFDFNDTWQLVINTSTTIITFLMVFLIQNTQNRDNDVLHIKIDELLRTTHKAHKALLDLEHMDPAKLHALRKQYQQMGEGCDDLPPAATDESD
;
A
#
# COMPACT_ATOMS: atom_id res chain seq x y z
N MET A 1 10.42 5.34 -14.41
CA MET A 1 9.25 5.09 -15.31
C MET A 1 9.31 3.75 -16.07
N LYS A 2 10.31 3.47 -16.93
CA LYS A 2 10.37 2.16 -17.65
C LYS A 2 10.79 0.99 -16.74
N PHE A 3 11.75 1.20 -15.83
CA PHE A 3 12.20 0.20 -14.86
C PHE A 3 11.13 -0.12 -13.80
N ASP A 4 10.47 0.91 -13.24
CA ASP A 4 9.41 0.72 -12.23
C ASP A 4 8.24 -0.12 -12.76
N ARG A 5 7.87 0.07 -14.02
CA ARG A 5 6.80 -0.73 -14.65
C ARG A 5 7.22 -2.18 -14.85
N PHE A 6 8.47 -2.42 -15.23
CA PHE A 6 9.02 -3.76 -15.37
C PHE A 6 9.13 -4.48 -14.02
N ALA A 7 9.63 -3.78 -12.99
CA ALA A 7 9.71 -4.29 -11.63
C ALA A 7 8.32 -4.60 -11.04
N GLN A 8 7.32 -3.71 -11.24
CA GLN A 8 5.94 -3.97 -10.81
C GLN A 8 5.28 -5.12 -11.57
N TRP A 9 5.60 -5.29 -12.85
CA TRP A 9 5.10 -6.41 -13.65
C TRP A 9 5.72 -7.73 -13.16
N LEU A 10 7.03 -7.77 -12.92
CA LEU A 10 7.72 -8.91 -12.32
C LEU A 10 7.19 -9.24 -10.92
N ALA A 11 6.99 -8.24 -10.07
CA ALA A 11 6.45 -8.43 -8.71
C ALA A 11 5.03 -8.99 -8.72
N LYS A 12 4.16 -8.51 -9.63
CA LYS A 12 2.80 -9.05 -9.82
C LYS A 12 2.81 -10.48 -10.34
N TRP A 13 3.80 -10.84 -11.18
CA TRP A 13 3.95 -12.20 -11.65
C TRP A 13 4.48 -13.11 -10.55
N ALA A 14 5.54 -12.71 -9.83
CA ALA A 14 6.15 -13.48 -8.73
C ALA A 14 5.15 -13.88 -7.64
N GLY A 15 4.14 -13.04 -7.38
CA GLY A 15 3.10 -13.31 -6.36
C GLY A 15 1.97 -14.26 -6.79
N ARG A 16 1.93 -14.77 -8.03
CA ARG A 16 0.85 -15.66 -8.48
C ARG A 16 1.12 -17.12 -8.05
N PRO A 17 0.08 -17.90 -7.69
CA PRO A 17 0.26 -19.32 -7.39
C PRO A 17 0.80 -20.11 -8.59
N LEU A 18 0.52 -19.66 -9.81
CA LEU A 18 1.00 -20.28 -11.05
C LEU A 18 2.52 -20.16 -11.24
N THR A 19 3.13 -19.04 -10.83
CA THR A 19 4.60 -18.90 -10.89
C THR A 19 5.31 -19.80 -9.90
N PHE A 20 4.72 -20.05 -8.73
CA PHE A 20 5.25 -21.03 -7.78
C PHE A 20 5.23 -22.45 -8.38
N ALA A 21 4.12 -22.84 -9.01
CA ALA A 21 4.03 -24.13 -9.69
C ALA A 21 5.06 -24.28 -10.83
N ILE A 22 5.27 -23.24 -11.63
CA ILE A 22 6.30 -23.23 -12.69
C ILE A 22 7.71 -23.33 -12.11
N ALA A 23 8.00 -22.58 -11.03
CA ALA A 23 9.30 -22.64 -10.36
C ALA A 23 9.58 -24.05 -9.80
N LEU A 24 8.56 -24.68 -9.20
CA LEU A 24 8.66 -26.05 -8.70
C LEU A 24 8.93 -27.05 -9.84
N LEU A 25 8.23 -26.94 -10.97
CA LEU A 25 8.48 -27.76 -12.14
C LEU A 25 9.90 -27.59 -12.71
N LEU A 26 10.42 -26.37 -12.73
CA LEU A 26 11.79 -26.09 -13.16
C LEU A 26 12.83 -26.74 -12.22
N ILE A 27 12.61 -26.68 -10.90
CA ILE A 27 13.47 -27.34 -9.91
C ILE A 27 13.44 -28.86 -10.10
N LEU A 28 12.25 -29.43 -10.32
CA LEU A 28 12.10 -30.87 -10.58
C LEU A 28 12.80 -31.29 -11.88
N ALA A 29 12.63 -30.53 -12.97
CA ALA A 29 13.29 -30.80 -14.24
C ALA A 29 14.83 -30.75 -14.11
N TRP A 30 15.37 -29.79 -13.35
CA TRP A 30 16.79 -29.74 -13.04
C TRP A 30 17.26 -30.94 -12.18
N ALA A 31 16.49 -31.34 -11.17
CA ALA A 31 16.81 -32.50 -10.35
C ALA A 31 16.83 -33.80 -11.18
N VAL A 32 15.89 -33.97 -12.11
CA VAL A 32 15.81 -35.13 -13.03
C VAL A 32 16.93 -35.11 -14.07
N SER A 33 17.49 -33.95 -14.41
CA SER A 33 18.67 -33.90 -15.29
C SER A 33 19.96 -34.33 -14.58
N GLY A 34 20.02 -34.28 -13.24
CA GLY A 34 21.21 -34.66 -12.45
C GLY A 34 21.77 -36.06 -12.75
N PRO A 35 20.94 -37.12 -12.78
CA PRO A 35 21.37 -38.47 -13.16
C PRO A 35 21.93 -38.60 -14.59
N LEU A 36 21.52 -37.73 -15.53
CA LEU A 36 22.06 -37.72 -16.90
C LEU A 36 23.46 -37.11 -16.98
N PHE A 37 23.84 -36.30 -15.98
CA PHE A 37 25.11 -35.59 -15.89
C PHE A 37 25.99 -36.10 -14.73
N ASP A 38 25.68 -37.28 -14.17
CA ASP A 38 26.38 -37.88 -13.03
C ASP A 38 26.53 -36.94 -11.81
N PHE A 39 25.61 -35.99 -11.64
CA PHE A 39 25.68 -34.94 -10.61
C PHE A 39 27.03 -34.19 -10.59
N ASN A 40 27.63 -33.99 -11.76
CA ASN A 40 28.95 -33.39 -11.89
C ASN A 40 29.02 -31.90 -11.45
N ASP A 41 30.24 -31.39 -11.33
CA ASP A 41 30.50 -30.01 -10.89
C ASP A 41 29.83 -28.97 -11.79
N THR A 42 29.70 -29.24 -13.09
CA THR A 42 29.05 -28.32 -14.03
C THR A 42 27.55 -28.21 -13.77
N TRP A 43 26.89 -29.34 -13.48
CA TRP A 43 25.46 -29.40 -13.17
C TRP A 43 25.13 -28.64 -11.86
N GLN A 44 25.99 -28.76 -10.84
CA GLN A 44 25.86 -27.99 -9.60
C GLN A 44 26.20 -26.50 -9.80
N LEU A 45 27.25 -26.19 -10.56
CA LEU A 45 27.67 -24.81 -10.83
C LEU A 45 26.55 -24.01 -11.48
N VAL A 46 25.86 -24.58 -12.47
CA VAL A 46 24.78 -23.89 -13.19
C VAL A 46 23.69 -23.41 -12.23
N ILE A 47 23.21 -24.24 -11.29
CA ILE A 47 22.15 -23.81 -10.37
C ILE A 47 22.65 -22.82 -9.33
N ASN A 48 23.86 -23.01 -8.83
CA ASN A 48 24.44 -22.18 -7.79
C ASN A 48 24.71 -20.77 -8.33
N THR A 49 25.33 -20.67 -9.51
CA THR A 49 25.56 -19.40 -10.19
C THR A 49 24.25 -18.71 -10.55
N SER A 50 23.27 -19.45 -11.08
CA SER A 50 21.95 -18.87 -11.44
C SER A 50 21.22 -18.31 -10.23
N THR A 51 21.17 -19.07 -9.15
CA THR A 51 20.50 -18.64 -7.90
C THR A 51 21.19 -17.41 -7.31
N THR A 52 22.52 -17.36 -7.38
CA THR A 52 23.30 -16.21 -6.90
C THR A 52 22.97 -14.94 -7.68
N ILE A 53 22.92 -15.01 -9.02
CA ILE A 53 22.54 -13.88 -9.88
C ILE A 53 21.11 -13.42 -9.56
N ILE A 54 20.15 -14.35 -9.49
CA ILE A 54 18.76 -14.04 -9.18
C ILE A 54 18.65 -13.38 -7.80
N THR A 55 19.35 -13.91 -6.80
CA THR A 55 19.35 -13.35 -5.44
C THR A 55 19.93 -11.95 -5.42
N PHE A 56 21.04 -11.72 -6.13
CA PHE A 56 21.64 -10.39 -6.24
C PHE A 56 20.66 -9.39 -6.86
N LEU A 57 20.00 -9.76 -7.97
CA LEU A 57 18.96 -8.94 -8.60
C LEU A 57 17.75 -8.72 -7.68
N MET A 58 17.35 -9.74 -6.92
CA MET A 58 16.25 -9.65 -5.95
C MET A 58 16.55 -8.64 -4.86
N VAL A 59 17.79 -8.59 -4.34
CA VAL A 59 18.22 -7.58 -3.36
C VAL A 59 18.04 -6.17 -3.92
N PHE A 60 18.47 -5.91 -5.16
CA PHE A 60 18.25 -4.60 -5.80
C PHE A 60 16.76 -4.27 -5.97
N LEU A 61 15.94 -5.25 -6.37
CA LEU A 61 14.50 -5.06 -6.56
C LEU A 61 13.80 -4.75 -5.23
N ILE A 62 14.15 -5.50 -4.18
CA ILE A 62 13.66 -5.28 -2.82
C ILE A 62 14.06 -3.88 -2.36
N GLN A 63 15.34 -3.50 -2.51
CA GLN A 63 15.81 -2.17 -2.11
C GLN A 63 15.09 -1.05 -2.87
N ASN A 64 14.85 -1.19 -4.18
CA ASN A 64 14.12 -0.19 -4.97
C ASN A 64 12.66 -0.05 -4.51
N THR A 65 12.01 -1.18 -4.20
CA THR A 65 10.62 -1.19 -3.72
C THR A 65 10.53 -0.62 -2.30
N GLN A 66 11.43 -1.05 -1.41
CA GLN A 66 11.49 -0.60 -0.02
C GLN A 66 11.81 0.90 0.08
N ASN A 67 12.71 1.43 -0.76
CA ASN A 67 13.03 2.85 -0.77
C ASN A 67 11.78 3.70 -1.08
N ARG A 68 10.99 3.29 -2.08
CA ARG A 68 9.75 3.98 -2.45
C ARG A 68 8.67 3.87 -1.38
N ASP A 69 8.55 2.69 -0.75
CA ASP A 69 7.53 2.47 0.28
C ASP A 69 7.84 3.26 1.57
N ASN A 70 9.11 3.43 1.92
CA ASN A 70 9.54 4.31 3.01
C ASN A 70 9.21 5.78 2.76
N ASP A 71 9.46 6.29 1.54
CA ASP A 71 9.11 7.68 1.19
C ASP A 71 7.60 7.93 1.32
N VAL A 72 6.78 6.99 0.85
CA VAL A 72 5.32 7.07 0.97
C VAL A 72 4.87 7.02 2.43
N LEU A 73 5.53 6.19 3.26
CA LEU A 73 5.23 6.10 4.69
C LEU A 73 5.48 7.44 5.39
N HIS A 74 6.61 8.10 5.12
CA HIS A 74 6.92 9.41 5.69
C HIS A 74 5.87 10.46 5.33
N ILE A 75 5.48 10.55 4.06
CA ILE A 75 4.43 11.49 3.62
C ILE A 75 3.10 11.25 4.34
N LYS A 76 2.72 9.98 4.55
CA LYS A 76 1.50 9.64 5.29
C LYS A 76 1.57 10.09 6.75
N ILE A 77 2.72 9.87 7.41
CA ILE A 77 2.94 10.30 8.79
C ILE A 77 2.89 11.84 8.89
N ASP A 78 3.52 12.54 7.95
CA ASP A 78 3.52 14.01 7.92
C ASP A 78 2.11 14.59 7.77
N GLU A 79 1.26 13.98 6.94
CA GLU A 79 -0.14 14.43 6.80
C GLU A 79 -0.98 14.11 8.05
N LEU A 80 -0.76 12.98 8.72
CA LEU A 80 -1.40 12.67 10.01
C LEU A 80 -0.99 13.68 11.10
N LEU A 81 0.29 14.05 11.16
CA LEU A 81 0.78 15.04 12.11
C LEU A 81 0.21 16.43 11.80
N ARG A 82 0.16 16.80 10.52
CA ARG A 82 -0.38 18.07 10.05
C ARG A 82 -1.87 18.21 10.35
N THR A 83 -2.67 17.17 10.10
CA THR A 83 -4.12 17.18 10.38
C THR A 83 -4.37 17.28 11.88
N THR A 84 -3.60 16.56 12.69
CA THR A 84 -3.66 16.65 14.16
C THR A 84 -3.31 18.06 14.65
N HIS A 85 -2.23 18.65 14.15
CA HIS A 85 -1.82 20.01 14.52
C HIS A 85 -2.83 21.07 14.06
N LYS A 86 -3.42 20.93 12.87
CA LYS A 86 -4.50 21.81 12.39
C LYS A 86 -5.74 21.72 13.28
N ALA A 87 -6.15 20.50 13.65
CA ALA A 87 -7.29 20.30 14.54
C ALA A 87 -7.03 20.92 15.92
N HIS A 88 -5.85 20.71 16.48
CA HIS A 88 -5.45 21.33 17.75
C HIS A 88 -5.41 22.86 17.66
N LYS A 89 -4.82 23.41 16.59
CA LYS A 89 -4.77 24.86 16.36
C LYS A 89 -6.17 25.46 16.20
N ALA A 90 -7.08 24.78 15.49
CA ALA A 90 -8.47 25.22 15.34
C ALA A 90 -9.21 25.22 16.69
N LEU A 91 -8.99 24.23 17.55
CA LEU A 91 -9.56 24.22 18.91
C LEU A 91 -9.01 25.35 19.78
N LEU A 92 -7.70 25.59 19.75
CA LEU A 92 -7.07 26.72 20.46
C LEU A 92 -7.61 28.06 19.97
N ASP A 93 -7.77 28.24 18.66
CA ASP A 93 -8.34 29.46 18.08
C ASP A 93 -9.80 29.68 18.52
N LEU A 94 -10.59 28.59 18.61
CA LEU A 94 -11.94 28.63 19.18
C LEU A 94 -11.94 29.02 20.67
N GLU A 95 -10.97 28.55 21.46
CA GLU A 95 -10.86 28.90 22.88
C GLU A 95 -10.49 30.38 23.10
N HIS A 96 -9.73 30.97 22.18
CA HIS A 96 -9.29 32.37 22.23
C HIS A 96 -10.23 33.34 21.49
N MET A 97 -11.28 32.84 20.83
CA MET A 97 -12.27 33.68 20.16
C MET A 97 -13.18 34.39 21.19
N ASP A 98 -13.40 35.68 20.95
CA ASP A 98 -14.36 36.51 21.67
C ASP A 98 -15.76 35.84 21.65
N PRO A 99 -16.46 35.67 22.79
CA PRO A 99 -17.69 34.90 22.88
C PRO A 99 -18.77 35.27 21.85
N ALA A 100 -18.85 36.55 21.48
CA ALA A 100 -19.79 37.04 20.46
C ALA A 100 -19.53 36.42 19.07
N LYS A 101 -18.26 36.23 18.69
CA LYS A 101 -17.89 35.62 17.41
C LYS A 101 -18.13 34.11 17.42
N LEU A 102 -17.93 33.47 18.56
CA LEU A 102 -18.17 32.02 18.75
C LEU A 102 -19.67 31.70 18.63
N HIS A 103 -20.53 32.54 19.22
CA HIS A 103 -21.99 32.46 19.05
C HIS A 103 -22.43 32.71 17.60
N ALA A 104 -21.85 33.69 16.92
CA ALA A 104 -22.15 33.95 15.51
C ALA A 104 -21.79 32.76 14.61
N LEU A 105 -20.61 32.15 14.84
CA LEU A 105 -20.17 30.96 14.10
C LEU A 105 -21.10 29.76 14.34
N ARG A 106 -21.49 29.50 15.61
CA ARG A 106 -22.46 28.45 15.95
C ARG A 106 -23.81 28.65 15.25
N LYS A 107 -24.32 29.89 15.24
CA LYS A 107 -25.61 30.22 14.61
C LYS A 107 -25.56 29.98 13.09
N GLN A 108 -24.42 30.26 12.45
CA GLN A 108 -24.21 30.00 11.03
C GLN A 108 -24.19 28.50 10.69
N TYR A 109 -23.57 27.67 11.54
CA TYR A 109 -23.59 26.20 11.37
C TYR A 109 -24.97 25.58 11.60
N GLN A 110 -25.74 26.08 12.56
CA GLN A 110 -27.11 25.63 12.80
C GLN A 110 -28.01 25.92 11.59
N GLN A 111 -27.89 27.09 10.98
CA GLN A 111 -28.62 27.45 9.76
C GLN A 111 -28.24 26.59 8.54
N MET A 112 -26.98 26.15 8.45
CA MET A 112 -26.55 25.20 7.40
C MET A 112 -27.04 23.77 7.64
N GLY A 113 -27.18 23.35 8.91
CA GLY A 113 -27.75 22.05 9.27
C GLY A 113 -29.27 21.98 9.03
N GLU A 114 -30.00 23.03 9.40
CA GLU A 114 -31.46 23.11 9.19
C GLU A 114 -31.85 23.12 7.70
N GLY A 115 -30.99 23.63 6.81
CA GLY A 115 -31.20 23.53 5.36
C GLY A 115 -30.98 22.14 4.75
N CYS A 116 -30.46 21.18 5.53
CA CYS A 116 -30.25 19.80 5.10
C CYS A 116 -31.30 18.82 5.69
N ASP A 117 -32.20 19.30 6.55
CA ASP A 117 -33.31 18.51 7.12
C ASP A 117 -34.59 18.55 6.25
N ASP A 118 -34.58 19.25 5.11
CA ASP A 118 -35.66 19.23 4.10
C ASP A 118 -35.65 17.96 3.20
N LEU A 119 -35.13 16.83 3.70
CA LEU A 119 -35.45 15.54 3.08
C LEU A 119 -36.78 15.06 3.70
N PRO A 120 -37.85 14.87 2.91
CA PRO A 120 -39.15 14.47 3.45
C PRO A 120 -38.99 13.22 4.31
N PRO A 121 -39.67 13.15 5.47
CA PRO A 121 -39.57 12.00 6.37
C PRO A 121 -39.87 10.75 5.57
N ALA A 122 -38.90 9.82 5.53
CA ALA A 122 -39.12 8.50 4.99
C ALA A 122 -40.36 7.94 5.68
N ALA A 123 -41.41 7.70 4.90
CA ALA A 123 -42.65 7.14 5.36
C ALA A 123 -42.34 5.85 6.11
N THR A 124 -42.35 5.91 7.44
CA THR A 124 -42.41 4.74 8.29
C THR A 124 -43.82 4.23 8.17
N ASP A 125 -43.95 3.22 7.32
CA ASP A 125 -45.11 2.37 7.13
C ASP A 125 -45.44 1.70 8.48
N GLU A 126 -46.31 2.32 9.27
CA GLU A 126 -47.03 1.65 10.35
C GLU A 126 -48.28 1.00 9.75
N SER A 127 -48.15 -0.28 9.40
CA SER A 127 -49.28 -1.19 9.25
C SER A 127 -48.99 -2.52 9.98
N ASP A 128 -49.93 -2.85 10.87
CA ASP A 128 -50.12 -4.05 11.72
C ASP A 128 -49.22 -4.30 12.94
#